data_AF-A0A7T4AZA0-F1
#
_entry.id   AF-A0A7T4AZA0-F1
#
_cell.length_a   1.000
_cell.length_b   1.000
_cell.length_c   1.000
_cell.angle_alpha   90.00
_cell.angle_beta   90.00
_cell.angle_gamma   90.00
#
_symmetry.space_group_name_H-M   'P 1'
#
loop_
_entity.id
_entity.type
_entity.pdbx_description
1 polymer ?
#
loop_
_entity_poly.entity_id
_entity_poly.type
_entity_poly.pdbx_seq_one_letter_code
_entity_poly.pdbx_strand_id
1 'polypeptide(L)' 'MVTIEPGKTYKLQGPKGKPPIEVTVTAVKPRGRGHSVEHLVGKKKLVCGLGKFQAQLAQ' A
#
# COMPACT_ATOMS: atom_id res chain seq x y z
N MET A 1 -5.68 4.96 13.95
CA MET A 1 -4.73 5.33 12.88
C MET A 1 -3.98 4.08 12.49
N VAL A 2 -4.08 3.64 11.22
CA VAL A 2 -3.31 2.47 10.75
C VAL A 2 -1.93 2.95 10.34
N THR A 3 -0.91 2.63 11.13
CA THR A 3 0.48 2.92 10.81
C THR A 3 0.97 1.92 9.76
N ILE A 4 1.41 2.43 8.61
CA ILE A 4 1.98 1.62 7.52
C ILE A 4 3.47 1.45 7.78
N GLU A 5 3.91 0.21 7.99
CA GLU A 5 5.31 -0.09 8.28
C GLU A 5 5.97 -0.83 7.10
N PRO A 6 7.20 -0.45 6.72
CA PRO A 6 7.99 -1.22 5.77
C PRO A 6 8.32 -2.60 6.34
N GLY A 7 8.28 -3.62 5.48
CA GLY A 7 8.46 -5.02 5.83
C GLY A 7 7.16 -5.76 6.18
N LYS A 8 6.04 -5.05 6.36
CA LYS A 8 4.73 -5.68 6.61
C LYS A 8 3.94 -5.90 5.32
N THR A 9 3.17 -6.99 5.32
CA THR A 9 2.22 -7.32 4.27
C THR A 9 0.82 -6.86 4.67
N TYR A 10 0.15 -6.18 3.76
CA TYR A 10 -1.19 -5.64 3.92
C TYR A 10 -2.11 -6.18 2.82
N LYS A 11 -3.40 -6.30 3.10
CA LYS A 11 -4.41 -6.64 2.09
C LYS A 11 -5.03 -5.36 1.57
N LEU A 12 -4.87 -5.09 0.28
CA LEU A 12 -5.56 -3.99 -0.40
C LEU A 12 -6.83 -4.51 -1.08
N GLN A 13 -7.89 -3.72 -1.13
CA GLN A 13 -9.06 -3.99 -1.95
C GLN A 13 -8.63 -4.12 -3.41
N GLY A 14 -8.99 -5.26 -4.01
CA GLY A 14 -8.79 -5.49 -5.43
C GLY A 14 -9.67 -4.58 -6.29
N PRO A 15 -9.43 -4.54 -7.60
CA PRO A 15 -10.35 -3.92 -8.55
C PRO A 15 -11.76 -4.49 -8.37
N LYS A 16 -12.79 -3.68 -8.64
CA LYS A 16 -14.21 -4.02 -8.43
C LYS A 16 -14.53 -5.47 -8.86
N GLY A 17 -14.96 -6.29 -7.90
CA GLY A 17 -15.31 -7.72 -8.10
C GLY A 17 -14.15 -8.71 -7.97
N LYS A 18 -12.92 -8.26 -7.70
CA LYS A 18 -11.76 -9.12 -7.45
C LYS A 18 -11.46 -9.23 -5.94
N PRO A 19 -10.89 -10.36 -5.49
CA PRO A 19 -10.49 -10.52 -4.10
C PRO A 19 -9.42 -9.50 -3.70
N PRO A 20 -9.29 -9.22 -2.39
CA PRO A 20 -8.21 -8.40 -1.86
C PRO A 20 -6.84 -8.93 -2.29
N ILE A 21 -5.94 -8.01 -2.59
CA ILE A 21 -4.59 -8.30 -3.07
C ILE A 21 -3.62 -8.13 -1.90
N GLU A 22 -2.78 -9.12 -1.66
CA GLU A 22 -1.70 -9.02 -0.68
C GLU A 22 -0.54 -8.22 -1.25
N VAL A 23 -0.14 -7.19 -0.51
CA VAL A 23 0.95 -6.29 -0.90
C VAL A 23 1.94 -6.13 0.23
N THR A 24 3.22 -6.28 -0.06
CA THR A 24 4.29 -6.10 0.94
C THR A 24 4.85 -4.70 0.81
N VAL A 25 4.74 -3.89 1.86
CA VAL A 25 5.32 -2.55 1.86
C VAL A 25 6.83 -2.68 1.98
N THR A 26 7.56 -2.12 1.03
CA THR A 26 9.03 -2.16 1.04
C THR A 26 9.62 -0.90 1.64
N ALA A 27 8.99 0.25 1.47
CA ALA A 27 9.48 1.51 1.98
C ALA A 27 8.34 2.52 2.13
N VAL A 28 8.46 3.42 3.10
CA VAL A 28 7.63 4.63 3.20
C VAL A 28 8.59 5.81 3.16
N LYS A 29 8.42 6.69 2.18
CA LYS A 29 9.30 7.84 1.95
C LYS A 29 8.50 9.14 2.00
N PRO A 30 9.05 10.24 2.54
CA PRO A 30 8.42 11.55 2.41
C PRO A 30 8.40 11.97 0.93
N ARG A 31 7.31 12.62 0.49
CA ARG A 31 7.15 13.19 -0.85
C ARG A 31 6.42 14.52 -0.76
N GLY A 32 7.17 15.62 -0.89
CA GLY A 32 6.63 16.98 -0.79
C GLY A 32 5.95 17.21 0.55
N ARG A 33 4.65 17.53 0.54
CA ARG A 33 3.82 17.71 1.75
C ARG A 33 3.23 16.42 2.32
N GLY A 34 3.56 15.25 1.78
CA GLY A 34 2.97 13.97 2.19
C GLY A 34 3.97 12.82 2.25
N HIS A 35 3.44 11.59 2.29
CA HIS A 35 4.23 10.35 2.29
C HIS A 35 3.85 9.49 1.08
N SER A 36 4.83 8.80 0.52
CA SER A 36 4.67 7.77 -0.51
C SER A 36 5.03 6.41 0.05
N VAL A 37 4.25 5.41 -0.30
CA VAL A 37 4.40 4.01 0.11
C VAL A 37 4.81 3.22 -1.12
N GLU A 38 6.03 2.68 -1.08
CA GLU A 38 6.49 1.66 -2.02
C GLU A 38 6.01 0.30 -1.54
N HIS A 39 5.30 -0.42 -2.39
CA HIS A 39 4.79 -1.76 -2.08
C HIS A 39 4.97 -2.70 -3.26
N LEU A 40 5.11 -3.98 -2.96
CA LEU A 40 5.22 -5.07 -3.93
C LEU A 40 3.88 -5.79 -4.02
N VAL A 41 3.39 -5.96 -5.24
CA VAL A 41 2.18 -6.73 -5.57
C VAL A 41 2.61 -7.93 -6.39
N GLY A 42 2.69 -9.10 -5.76
CA GLY A 42 3.30 -10.29 -6.37
C GLY A 42 4.75 -10.00 -6.78
N LYS A 43 5.00 -9.85 -8.09
CA LYS A 43 6.32 -9.52 -8.66
C LYS A 43 6.48 -8.07 -9.13
N LYS A 44 5.45 -7.23 -8.96
CA LYS A 44 5.45 -5.84 -9.44
C LYS A 44 5.67 -4.87 -8.29
N LYS A 45 6.66 -3.99 -8.43
CA LYS A 45 6.87 -2.87 -7.50
C LYS A 45 6.00 -1.69 -7.91
N LEU A 46 5.21 -1.19 -6.97
CA LEU A 46 4.31 -0.05 -7.14
C LEU A 46 4.61 0.99 -6.08
N VAL A 47 4.30 2.24 -6.41
CA VAL A 47 4.44 3.38 -5.49
C VAL A 47 3.13 4.16 -5.51
N CYS A 48 2.55 4.41 -4.35
CA CYS A 48 1.36 5.25 -4.23
C CYS A 48 1.48 6.19 -3.02
N GLY A 49 0.66 7.24 -2.99
CA GLY A 49 0.60 8.11 -1.81
C GLY A 49 0.02 7.35 -0.61
N LEU A 50 0.49 7.66 0.60
CA LEU A 50 0.06 7.02 1.85
C LEU A 50 -1.46 7.10 2.05
N GLY A 51 -2.09 8.24 1.75
CA GLY A 51 -3.55 8.37 1.83
C GLY A 51 -4.30 7.44 0.86
N LYS A 52 -3.77 7.25 -0.36
CA LYS A 52 -4.34 6.31 -1.33
C LYS A 52 -4.14 4.86 -0.90
N PHE A 53 -2.97 4.54 -0.34
CA PHE A 53 -2.69 3.22 0.21
C PHE A 53 -3.66 2.88 1.34
N GLN A 54 -3.86 3.81 2.28
CA GLN A 54 -4.80 3.63 3.39
C GLN A 54 -6.25 3.51 2.93
N ALA A 55 -6.68 4.30 1.94
CA ALA A 55 -8.02 4.20 1.36
C ALA A 55 -8.26 2.86 0.64
N GLN A 56 -7.19 2.21 0.18
CA GLN A 56 -7.26 0.90 -0.47
C GLN A 56 -7.09 -0.25 0.51
N LEU A 57 -6.78 -0.04 1.79
CA LEU A 57 -6.72 -1.15 2.74
C LEU A 57 -8.09 -1.84 2.80
N ALA A 58 -8.10 -3.15 2.56
CA ALA A 58 -9.26 -3.97 2.87
C ALA A 58 -9.31 -4.10 4.39
N GLN A 59 -10.14 -3.27 5.04
CA GLN A 59 -10.52 -3.44 6.44
C GLN A 59 -11.37 -4.69 6.62
#